data_AF-A0A7S1EMW7-F1
#
_entry.id   AF-A0A7S1EMW7-F1
#
_cell.length_a   1.000
_cell.length_b   1.000
_cell.length_c   1.000
_cell.angle_alpha   90.00
_cell.angle_beta   90.00
_cell.angle_gamma   90.00
#
_symmetry.space_group_name_H-M   'P 1'
#
loop_
_entity.id
_entity.type
_entity.pdbx_description
1 polymer ?
#
loop_
_entity_poly.entity_id
_entity_poly.type
_entity_poly.pdbx_seq_one_letter_code
_entity_poly.pdbx_strand_id
1 'polypeptide(L)'
;CVLFGAFLAFKFLPKELLDVVFGAYFGVLGTFAISAVITPLVHKCVFLSRDLRSHPLFVVPRVKWLNEERWVAECTAAEAIATALAGGFSYWYLTQKHWLANNALGLSFSLQGIEYLTIDSVQIGSILLAGLFVYDVFWVFCTPVMVSVARSFDAPIKLLFPRVAASAIA
;
A
#
# COMPACT_ATOMS: atom_id res chain seq x y z
N CYS A 1 -2.07 9.59 -16.25
CA CYS A 1 -1.80 10.88 -15.57
C CYS A 1 -0.74 10.77 -14.48
N VAL A 2 -0.79 9.75 -13.63
CA VAL A 2 0.11 9.57 -12.48
C VAL A 2 1.60 9.48 -12.87
N LEU A 3 1.95 8.75 -13.94
CA LEU A 3 3.35 8.62 -14.41
C LEU A 3 3.97 9.95 -14.85
N PHE A 4 3.22 10.76 -15.60
CA PHE A 4 3.65 12.10 -16.00
C PHE A 4 3.77 13.05 -14.81
N GLY A 5 2.83 12.99 -13.86
CA GLY A 5 2.90 13.77 -12.61
C GLY A 5 4.11 13.40 -11.76
N ALA A 6 4.39 12.10 -11.59
CA ALA A 6 5.58 11.63 -10.90
C ALA A 6 6.87 12.12 -11.59
N PHE A 7 6.93 12.07 -12.93
CA PHE A 7 8.06 12.58 -13.69
C PHE A 7 8.32 14.07 -13.44
N LEU A 8 7.28 14.90 -13.43
CA LEU A 8 7.42 16.31 -13.09
C LEU A 8 7.89 16.50 -11.64
N ALA A 9 7.36 15.70 -10.71
CA ALA A 9 7.78 15.76 -9.31
C ALA A 9 9.28 15.46 -9.15
N PHE A 10 9.79 14.40 -9.79
CA PHE A 10 11.22 14.08 -9.79
C PHE A 10 12.10 15.12 -10.51
N LYS A 11 11.54 15.86 -11.48
CA LYS A 11 12.27 16.87 -12.23
C LYS A 11 12.38 18.20 -11.47
N PHE A 12 11.37 18.56 -10.70
CA PHE A 12 11.29 19.88 -10.05
C PHE A 12 11.53 19.86 -8.54
N LEU A 13 11.42 18.72 -7.85
CA LEU A 13 11.65 18.61 -6.41
C LEU A 13 12.99 17.93 -6.10
N PRO A 14 13.64 18.30 -4.99
CA PRO A 14 14.85 17.61 -4.53
C PRO A 14 14.52 16.17 -4.09
N LYS A 15 15.43 15.24 -4.39
CA LYS A 15 15.25 13.81 -4.12
C LYS A 15 15.01 13.51 -2.65
N GLU A 16 15.74 14.18 -1.76
CA GLU A 16 15.64 14.00 -0.30
C GLU A 16 14.22 14.28 0.22
N LEU A 17 13.60 15.37 -0.25
CA LEU A 17 12.23 15.71 0.12
C LEU A 17 11.26 14.64 -0.37
N LEU A 18 11.48 14.16 -1.59
CA LEU A 18 10.62 13.18 -2.22
C LEU A 18 10.69 11.82 -1.53
N ASP A 19 11.89 11.39 -1.12
CA ASP A 19 12.12 10.15 -0.38
C ASP A 19 11.50 10.22 1.02
N VAL A 20 11.57 11.37 1.69
CA VAL A 20 10.92 11.58 2.99
C VAL A 20 9.40 11.59 2.85
N VAL A 21 8.86 12.31 1.87
CA VAL A 21 7.40 12.41 1.63
C VAL A 21 6.84 11.05 1.26
N PHE A 22 7.47 10.33 0.32
CA PHE A 22 7.03 8.99 -0.05
C PHE A 22 7.25 7.99 1.07
N GLY A 23 8.36 8.05 1.80
CA GLY A 23 8.59 7.21 2.98
C GLY A 23 7.52 7.40 4.04
N ALA A 24 7.14 8.64 4.35
CA ALA A 24 6.06 8.95 5.28
C ALA A 24 4.70 8.48 4.75
N TYR A 25 4.38 8.78 3.49
CA TYR A 25 3.13 8.41 2.84
C TYR A 25 2.93 6.89 2.80
N PHE A 26 3.91 6.14 2.28
CA PHE A 26 3.85 4.67 2.22
C PHE A 26 4.05 4.03 3.58
N GLY A 27 4.72 4.70 4.53
CA GLY A 27 4.81 4.24 5.91
C GLY A 27 3.44 4.22 6.58
N VAL A 28 2.71 5.35 6.53
CA VAL A 28 1.37 5.46 7.11
C VAL A 28 0.38 4.53 6.41
N LEU A 29 0.29 4.58 5.08
CA LEU A 29 -0.60 3.67 4.34
C LEU A 29 -0.20 2.20 4.54
N GLY A 30 1.08 1.93 4.68
CA GLY A 30 1.62 0.59 4.92
C GLY A 30 1.19 0.02 6.26
N THR A 31 1.16 0.85 7.31
CA THR A 31 0.62 0.42 8.61
C THR A 31 -0.84 0.01 8.51
N PHE A 32 -1.67 0.77 7.81
CA PHE A 32 -3.08 0.42 7.61
C PHE A 32 -3.25 -0.83 6.75
N ALA A 33 -2.48 -0.95 5.66
CA ALA A 33 -2.55 -2.12 4.79
C ALA A 33 -2.13 -3.41 5.49
N ILE A 34 -1.03 -3.37 6.26
CA ILE A 34 -0.59 -4.51 7.06
C ILE A 34 -1.60 -4.80 8.17
N SER A 35 -2.14 -3.78 8.84
CA SER A 35 -3.16 -3.99 9.87
C SER A 35 -4.38 -4.70 9.30
N ALA A 36 -4.88 -4.30 8.12
CA ALA A 36 -6.02 -4.94 7.46
C ALA A 36 -5.75 -6.43 7.14
N VAL A 37 -4.54 -6.77 6.69
CA VAL A 37 -4.14 -8.16 6.42
C VAL A 37 -3.97 -8.97 7.71
N ILE A 38 -3.48 -8.35 8.78
CA ILE A 38 -3.19 -9.01 10.07
C ILE A 38 -4.46 -9.18 10.92
N THR A 39 -5.42 -8.26 10.89
CA THR A 39 -6.67 -8.30 11.68
C THR A 39 -7.39 -9.67 11.61
N PRO A 40 -7.68 -10.26 10.43
CA PRO A 40 -8.35 -11.56 10.36
C PRO A 40 -7.47 -12.71 10.90
N LEU A 41 -6.15 -12.59 10.84
CA LEU A 41 -5.22 -13.58 11.42
C LEU A 41 -5.20 -13.47 12.96
N VAL A 42 -5.13 -12.25 13.50
CA VAL A 42 -5.16 -11.99 14.95
C VAL A 42 -6.48 -12.46 15.54
N HIS A 43 -7.60 -12.18 14.88
CA HIS A 43 -8.91 -12.64 15.33
C HIS A 43 -8.96 -14.18 15.41
N LYS A 44 -8.43 -14.88 14.40
CA LYS A 44 -8.38 -16.36 14.38
C LYS A 44 -7.40 -16.95 15.40
N CYS A 45 -6.21 -16.36 15.56
CA CYS A 45 -5.15 -16.89 16.42
C CYS A 45 -5.32 -16.56 17.90
N VAL A 46 -5.79 -15.34 18.23
CA VAL A 46 -5.83 -14.83 19.62
C VAL A 46 -7.22 -14.94 20.24
N PHE A 47 -8.29 -14.83 19.45
CA PHE A 47 -9.66 -14.74 19.95
C PHE A 47 -10.55 -15.93 19.55
N LEU A 48 -9.93 -17.07 19.21
CA LEU A 48 -10.54 -18.37 18.89
C LEU A 48 -11.98 -18.56 19.46
N SER A 49 -12.98 -18.12 18.70
CA SER A 49 -14.42 -18.18 19.00
C SER A 49 -14.96 -17.42 20.22
N ARG A 50 -14.37 -16.28 20.63
CA ARG A 50 -14.99 -15.35 21.58
C ARG A 50 -15.52 -14.10 20.87
N ASP A 51 -16.80 -13.78 21.11
CA ASP A 51 -17.40 -12.51 20.69
C ASP A 51 -16.61 -11.35 21.30
N LEU A 52 -15.90 -10.62 20.44
CA LEU A 52 -15.19 -9.42 20.81
C LEU A 52 -16.18 -8.29 20.97
N ARG A 53 -16.19 -7.69 22.17
CA ARG A 53 -17.04 -6.54 22.49
C ARG A 53 -16.55 -5.32 21.70
N SER A 54 -17.31 -4.87 20.71
CA SER A 54 -17.02 -3.62 20.00
C SER A 54 -17.31 -2.43 20.92
N HIS A 55 -16.34 -1.52 21.04
CA HIS A 55 -16.53 -0.25 21.73
C HIS A 55 -16.66 0.86 20.68
N PRO A 56 -17.79 1.60 20.64
CA PRO A 56 -17.95 2.70 19.71
C PRO A 56 -17.04 3.86 20.15
N LEU A 57 -15.98 4.12 19.39
CA LEU A 57 -14.94 5.09 19.77
C LEU A 57 -15.34 6.52 19.36
N PHE A 58 -16.05 6.67 18.24
CA PHE A 58 -16.52 7.95 17.77
C PHE A 58 -17.82 7.82 16.97
N VAL A 59 -18.82 8.63 17.31
CA VAL A 59 -20.09 8.72 16.58
C VAL A 59 -20.14 10.10 15.94
N VAL A 60 -19.93 10.17 14.63
CA VAL A 60 -20.12 11.43 13.89
C VAL A 60 -21.62 11.74 13.85
N PRO A 61 -22.06 12.93 14.31
CA PRO A 61 -23.48 13.31 14.22
C PRO A 61 -23.89 13.42 12.75
N ARG A 62 -25.09 12.92 12.44
CA ARG A 62 -25.64 12.91 11.08
C ARG A 62 -25.83 14.34 10.56
N VAL A 63 -25.16 14.69 9.46
CA VAL A 63 -25.39 15.96 8.75
C VAL A 63 -26.05 15.63 7.42
N LYS A 64 -27.28 16.11 7.22
CA LYS A 64 -28.20 15.75 6.11
C LYS A 64 -27.61 15.93 4.69
N TRP A 65 -26.49 16.65 4.56
CA TRP A 65 -25.86 16.99 3.28
C TRP A 65 -24.48 16.36 3.09
N LEU A 66 -23.88 15.80 4.14
CA LEU A 66 -22.48 15.33 4.12
C LEU A 66 -22.36 13.83 4.42
N ASN A 67 -23.31 13.24 5.15
CA ASN A 67 -23.22 11.84 5.52
C ASN A 67 -24.63 11.24 5.75
N GLU A 68 -25.14 10.48 4.78
CA GLU A 68 -26.44 9.80 4.89
C GLU A 68 -26.39 8.58 5.81
N GLU A 69 -25.24 7.89 5.83
CA GLU A 69 -24.96 6.73 6.69
C GLU A 69 -24.25 7.15 8.00
N ARG A 70 -24.56 6.45 9.09
CA ARG A 70 -23.97 6.70 10.40
C ARG A 70 -22.63 5.96 10.47
N TRP A 71 -21.53 6.67 10.26
CA TRP A 71 -20.20 6.09 10.46
C TRP A 71 -19.98 5.89 11.95
N VAL A 72 -19.99 4.63 12.39
CA VAL A 72 -19.60 4.23 13.73
C VAL A 72 -18.21 3.63 13.59
N ALA A 73 -17.20 4.35 14.08
CA ALA A 73 -15.87 3.76 14.23
C ALA A 73 -15.93 2.77 15.40
N GLU A 74 -16.25 1.52 15.09
CA GLU A 74 -16.10 0.40 16.01
C GLU A 74 -14.62 0.03 16.00
N CYS A 75 -13.91 0.25 17.11
CA CYS A 75 -12.59 -0.32 17.23
C CYS A 75 -12.69 -1.60 18.05
N THR A 76 -12.32 -2.69 17.42
CA THR A 76 -12.20 -3.97 18.09
C THR A 76 -10.84 -4.05 18.77
N ALA A 77 -10.75 -4.68 19.94
CA ALA A 77 -9.44 -4.90 20.60
C ALA A 77 -8.44 -5.62 19.68
N ALA A 78 -8.93 -6.50 18.80
CA ALA A 78 -8.13 -7.16 17.77
C ALA A 78 -7.53 -6.18 16.73
N GLU A 79 -8.27 -5.15 16.32
CA GLU A 79 -7.78 -4.14 15.37
C GLU A 79 -6.73 -3.26 16.03
N ALA A 80 -6.94 -2.84 17.28
CA ALA A 80 -5.95 -2.07 18.02
C ALA A 80 -4.62 -2.83 18.17
N ILE A 81 -4.68 -4.12 18.48
CA ILE A 81 -3.50 -5.00 18.55
C ILE A 81 -2.85 -5.15 17.17
N ALA A 82 -3.64 -5.41 16.12
CA ALA A 82 -3.14 -5.54 14.75
C ALA A 82 -2.45 -4.25 14.27
N THR A 83 -3.04 -3.08 14.55
CA THR A 83 -2.47 -1.78 14.20
C THR A 83 -1.19 -1.49 14.97
N ALA A 84 -1.10 -1.86 16.26
CA ALA A 84 0.13 -1.71 17.03
C ALA A 84 1.27 -2.60 16.47
N LEU A 85 0.98 -3.86 16.13
CA LEU A 85 1.94 -4.77 15.51
C LEU A 85 2.37 -4.29 14.12
N ALA A 86 1.42 -3.83 13.30
CA ALA A 86 1.69 -3.25 11.99
C ALA A 86 2.52 -1.97 12.08
N GLY A 87 2.26 -1.13 13.09
CA GLY A 87 3.05 0.06 13.41
C GLY A 87 4.51 -0.28 13.72
N GLY A 88 4.73 -1.28 14.57
CA GLY A 88 6.07 -1.79 14.87
C GLY A 88 6.80 -2.32 13.63
N PHE A 89 6.09 -3.06 12.77
CA PHE A 89 6.65 -3.58 11.52
C PHE A 89 7.01 -2.47 10.52
N SER A 90 6.14 -1.47 10.33
CA SER A 90 6.44 -0.32 9.46
C SER A 90 7.56 0.56 10.02
N TYR A 91 7.67 0.70 11.34
CA TYR A 91 8.80 1.39 11.95
C TYR A 91 10.12 0.65 11.72
N TRP A 92 10.12 -0.68 11.86
CA TRP A 92 11.26 -1.52 11.52
C TRP A 92 11.66 -1.38 10.04
N TYR A 93 10.67 -1.31 9.15
CA TYR A 93 10.91 -1.02 7.73
C TYR A 93 11.59 0.35 7.52
N LEU A 94 11.07 1.42 8.12
CA LEU A 94 11.59 2.78 7.93
C LEU A 94 13.04 2.93 8.43
N THR A 95 13.43 2.17 9.45
CA THR A 95 14.77 2.22 10.04
C THR A 95 15.78 1.33 9.32
N GLN A 96 15.41 0.08 9.01
CA GLN A 96 16.33 -0.91 8.43
C GLN A 96 16.27 -1.00 6.91
N LYS A 97 15.18 -0.53 6.28
CA LYS A 97 14.90 -0.68 4.84
C LYS A 97 15.16 -2.09 4.31
N HIS A 98 14.87 -3.10 5.13
CA HIS A 98 15.19 -4.49 4.82
C HIS A 98 14.36 -4.96 3.62
N TRP A 99 14.98 -5.69 2.68
CA TRP A 99 14.32 -6.15 1.45
C TRP A 99 13.06 -6.99 1.73
N LEU A 100 13.08 -7.80 2.79
CA LEU A 100 11.94 -8.64 3.19
C LEU A 100 10.76 -7.80 3.68
N ALA A 101 11.05 -6.78 4.50
CA ALA A 101 10.04 -5.84 4.99
C ALA A 101 9.43 -5.02 3.84
N ASN A 102 10.26 -4.61 2.89
CA ASN A 102 9.86 -3.93 1.66
C ASN A 102 8.87 -4.79 0.85
N ASN A 103 9.18 -6.07 0.65
CA ASN A 103 8.33 -7.00 -0.07
C ASN A 103 7.01 -7.29 0.66
N ALA A 104 7.05 -7.44 1.99
CA ALA A 104 5.85 -7.66 2.80
C ALA A 104 4.89 -6.46 2.70
N LEU A 105 5.41 -5.24 2.76
CA LEU A 105 4.63 -4.01 2.54
C LEU A 105 4.07 -3.96 1.11
N GLY A 106 4.90 -4.20 0.09
CA GLY A 106 4.48 -4.20 -1.31
C GLY A 106 3.39 -5.24 -1.61
N LEU A 107 3.48 -6.43 -1.02
CA LEU A 107 2.46 -7.47 -1.13
C LEU A 107 1.17 -7.07 -0.43
N SER A 108 1.26 -6.50 0.78
CA SER A 108 0.09 -6.03 1.52
C SER A 108 -0.68 -4.94 0.76
N PHE A 109 0.04 -4.01 0.12
CA PHE A 109 -0.57 -3.01 -0.77
C PHE A 109 -1.22 -3.63 -2.00
N SER A 110 -0.57 -4.64 -2.59
CA SER A 110 -1.11 -5.33 -3.76
C SER A 110 -2.41 -6.07 -3.43
N LEU A 111 -2.46 -6.74 -2.27
CA LEU A 111 -3.66 -7.43 -1.79
C LEU A 111 -4.81 -6.47 -1.54
N GLN A 112 -4.58 -5.38 -0.80
CA GLN A 112 -5.61 -4.35 -0.60
C GLN A 112 -6.04 -3.71 -1.93
N GLY A 113 -5.11 -3.44 -2.84
CA GLY A 113 -5.43 -2.89 -4.15
C GLY A 113 -6.35 -3.79 -4.96
N ILE A 114 -6.15 -5.10 -4.91
CA ILE A 114 -7.03 -6.09 -5.55
C ILE A 114 -8.39 -6.15 -4.86
N GLU A 115 -8.43 -6.11 -3.53
CA GLU A 115 -9.67 -6.12 -2.75
C GLU A 115 -10.57 -4.92 -3.07
N TYR A 116 -9.99 -3.72 -3.23
CA TYR A 116 -10.74 -2.52 -3.63
C TYR A 116 -11.11 -2.50 -5.13
N LEU A 117 -10.41 -3.25 -5.98
CA LEU A 117 -10.71 -3.36 -7.41
C LEU A 117 -11.75 -4.46 -7.67
N THR A 118 -12.98 -4.24 -7.21
CA THR A 118 -14.11 -5.11 -7.55
C THR A 118 -14.63 -4.75 -8.94
N ILE A 119 -14.38 -5.62 -9.92
CA ILE A 119 -14.91 -5.46 -11.28
C ILE A 119 -16.16 -6.32 -11.41
N ASP A 120 -17.30 -5.68 -11.68
CA ASP A 120 -18.61 -6.36 -11.74
C ASP A 120 -18.79 -7.27 -12.97
N SER A 121 -17.96 -7.11 -14.01
CA SER A 121 -18.08 -7.88 -15.26
C SER A 121 -16.74 -8.17 -15.93
N VAL A 122 -16.62 -9.39 -16.45
CA VAL A 122 -15.45 -9.85 -17.23
C VAL A 122 -15.22 -8.97 -18.46
N GLN A 123 -16.28 -8.43 -19.07
CA GLN A 123 -16.16 -7.56 -20.25
C GLN A 123 -15.49 -6.21 -19.90
N ILE A 124 -15.83 -5.64 -18.74
CA ILE A 124 -15.20 -4.39 -18.28
C ILE A 124 -13.74 -4.67 -17.94
N GLY A 125 -13.47 -5.80 -17.28
CA GLY A 125 -12.11 -6.24 -16.96
C GLY A 125 -11.23 -6.46 -18.18
N SER A 126 -11.77 -7.08 -19.25
CA SER A 126 -11.00 -7.32 -20.48
C SER A 126 -10.69 -6.04 -21.25
N ILE A 127 -11.63 -5.09 -21.31
CA ILE A 127 -11.40 -3.77 -21.90
C ILE A 127 -10.35 -3.00 -21.09
N LEU A 128 -10.44 -3.04 -19.76
CA LEU A 128 -9.47 -2.41 -18.86
C LEU A 128 -8.05 -2.97 -19.07
N LEU A 129 -7.90 -4.30 -19.13
CA LEU A 129 -6.61 -4.95 -19.39
C LEU A 129 -6.06 -4.60 -20.78
N ALA A 130 -6.90 -4.58 -21.81
CA ALA A 130 -6.50 -4.22 -23.16
C ALA A 130 -6.02 -2.75 -23.23
N GLY A 131 -6.72 -1.84 -22.56
CA GLY A 131 -6.31 -0.43 -22.44
C GLY A 131 -4.98 -0.28 -21.70
N LEU A 132 -4.80 -1.00 -20.58
CA LEU A 132 -3.56 -0.98 -19.80
C LEU A 132 -2.37 -1.57 -20.58
N PHE A 133 -2.61 -2.57 -21.42
CA PHE A 133 -1.59 -3.15 -22.29
C PHE A 133 -1.08 -2.13 -23.33
N VAL A 134 -2.00 -1.43 -24.01
CA VAL A 134 -1.61 -0.37 -24.96
C VAL A 134 -0.91 0.78 -24.25
N TYR A 135 -1.37 1.14 -23.05
CA TYR A 135 -0.74 2.15 -22.20
C TYR A 135 0.71 1.80 -21.87
N ASP A 136 1.00 0.55 -21.48
CA ASP A 136 2.34 0.10 -21.14
C ASP A 136 3.30 0.21 -22.34
N VAL A 137 2.87 -0.25 -23.52
CA VAL A 137 3.64 -0.15 -24.78
C VAL A 137 3.98 1.32 -25.10
N PHE A 138 3.01 2.23 -24.98
CA PHE A 138 3.24 3.64 -25.25
C PHE A 138 4.30 4.24 -24.32
N TRP A 139 4.21 4.00 -23.00
CA TRP A 139 5.14 4.58 -22.03
C TRP A 139 6.54 3.96 -22.06
N VAL A 140 6.66 2.69 -22.41
CA VAL A 140 7.94 1.99 -22.54
C VAL A 140 8.70 2.44 -23.80
N PHE A 141 8.03 2.48 -24.96
CA PHE A 141 8.72 2.66 -26.24
C PHE A 141 8.72 4.09 -26.76
N CYS A 142 7.67 4.88 -26.50
CA CYS A 142 7.56 6.22 -27.08
C CYS A 142 8.18 7.33 -26.20
N THR A 143 8.41 7.08 -24.90
CA THR A 143 8.89 8.13 -23.97
C THR A 143 9.96 7.61 -23.00
N PRO A 144 10.97 8.43 -22.63
CA PRO A 144 11.96 8.03 -21.62
C PRO A 144 11.44 8.16 -20.16
N VAL A 145 10.15 8.47 -19.96
CA VAL A 145 9.57 8.77 -18.65
C VAL A 145 9.58 7.56 -17.73
N MET A 146 9.23 6.37 -18.22
CA MET A 146 9.16 5.18 -17.37
C MET A 146 10.53 4.81 -16.77
N VAL A 147 11.60 4.91 -17.56
CA VAL A 147 12.96 4.59 -17.08
C VAL A 147 13.45 5.61 -16.07
N SER A 148 13.18 6.90 -16.30
CA SER A 148 13.59 7.97 -15.38
C SER A 148 12.87 7.90 -14.02
N VAL A 149 11.57 7.59 -14.02
CA VAL A 149 10.79 7.39 -12.79
C VAL A 149 11.21 6.09 -12.09
N ALA A 150 11.36 4.99 -12.83
CA ALA A 150 11.73 3.70 -12.26
C ALA A 150 13.11 3.72 -11.58
N ARG A 151 14.08 4.49 -12.10
CA ARG A 151 15.40 4.62 -11.47
C ARG A 151 15.45 5.55 -10.27
N SER A 152 14.53 6.51 -10.18
CA SER A 152 14.57 7.55 -9.15
C SER A 152 13.71 7.24 -7.93
N PHE A 153 12.92 6.18 -7.98
CA PHE A 153 11.94 5.84 -6.94
C PHE A 153 12.50 4.89 -5.87
N ASP A 154 12.75 5.36 -4.65
CA ASP A 154 13.22 4.55 -3.50
C ASP A 154 12.12 4.39 -2.42
N ALA A 155 11.08 3.63 -2.73
CA ALA A 155 9.97 3.37 -1.80
C ALA A 155 9.50 1.89 -1.82
N PRO A 156 8.70 1.45 -0.82
CA PRO A 156 8.34 0.05 -0.57
C PRO A 156 7.45 -0.64 -1.61
N ILE A 157 7.22 0.00 -2.75
CA ILE A 157 6.35 -0.51 -3.81
C ILE A 157 7.06 -1.55 -4.67
N LYS A 158 8.39 -1.59 -4.66
CA LYS A 158 9.17 -2.49 -5.51
C LYS A 158 9.44 -3.82 -4.82
N LEU A 159 9.20 -4.93 -5.52
CA LEU A 159 9.61 -6.24 -5.05
C LEU A 159 11.12 -6.42 -5.29
N LEU A 160 11.87 -6.57 -4.19
CA LEU A 160 13.32 -6.71 -4.17
C LEU A 160 13.69 -8.17 -3.93
N PHE A 161 14.48 -8.74 -4.85
CA PHE A 161 15.06 -10.06 -4.65
C PHE A 161 16.53 -9.94 -4.27
N PRO A 162 17.00 -10.65 -3.23
CA PRO A 162 18.41 -10.68 -2.91
C PRO A 162 19.16 -11.27 -4.11
N ARG A 163 20.08 -10.51 -4.68
CA ARG A 163 21.05 -11.06 -5.61
C ARG A 163 22.09 -11.76 -4.75
N VAL A 164 22.10 -13.09 -4.74
CA VAL A 164 23.28 -13.81 -4.28
C VAL A 164 24.42 -13.32 -5.16
N ALA A 165 25.40 -12.69 -4.53
CA ALA A 165 26.58 -12.19 -5.18
C ALA A 165 27.30 -13.35 -5.88
N ALA A 166 27.10 -13.49 -7.20
CA ALA A 166 28.02 -14.25 -8.05
C ALA A 166 29.45 -13.67 -8.00
N SER A 167 29.65 -12.51 -7.35
CA SER A 167 30.96 -11.93 -7.04
C SER A 167 31.63 -12.49 -5.78
N ALA A 168 31.08 -13.53 -5.14
CA ALA A 168 31.76 -14.27 -4.07
C ALA A 168 32.48 -15.54 -4.58
N ILE A 169 32.46 -15.79 -5.91
CA ILE A 169 33.09 -16.95 -6.57
C ILE A 169 33.90 -16.50 -7.81
N ALA A 170 34.40 -15.27 -7.84
CA ALA A 170 35.35 -14.80 -8.86
C ALA A 170 36.58 -14.21 -8.17
#